data_AF-V2GL06-F1
#
_entry.id   AF-V2GL06-F1
#
_cell.length_a   1.000
_cell.length_b   1.000
_cell.length_c   1.000
_cell.angle_alpha   90.00
_cell.angle_beta   90.00
_cell.angle_gamma   90.00
#
_symmetry.space_group_name_H-M   'P 1'
#
loop_
_entity.id
_entity.type
_entity.pdbx_description
1 polymer ?
#
loop_
_entity_poly.entity_id
_entity_poly.type
_entity_poly.pdbx_seq_one_letter_code
_entity_poly.pdbx_strand_id
1 'polypeptide(L)'
;MAKQTIGLGTPPAGTDGDTVRTGFDKANKNFDELYTRAQGRLAKNIAGGAGTVALTPAEALNGIIDLIGALSGDRIVTVPADLQQSWVIRNNTTGSGSVTIKTPAGTGAIVPRGASSLIYSDGANVVDVNAPLWKVGRTLLATRQVAGQSAVTFTSVMSAAYDVYELEFIDLAATADNSALHMQVSGDNGAIWQTSGYDSILSSAGNTNTAVNLVNLTARSAIVFTEGIGNGTANGRRWLSGTAKLHGFSRAAHCKSVTWDLTARLQNDGLYRLSGSGAWMGSSAPLNALLIAMSGSSFASGTINLYGSSAA
;
A
#
# COMPACT_ATOMS: atom_id res chain seq x y z
N MET A 1 -29.10 11.93 -16.30
CA MET A 1 -30.56 12.13 -16.14
C MET A 1 -31.25 10.77 -16.19
N ALA A 2 -32.53 10.69 -15.84
CA ALA A 2 -33.30 9.48 -16.08
C ALA A 2 -33.51 9.27 -17.60
N LYS A 3 -33.53 8.01 -18.04
CA LYS A 3 -33.79 7.62 -19.43
C LYS A 3 -35.03 8.35 -19.96
N GLN A 4 -34.89 9.08 -21.06
CA GLN A 4 -36.04 9.72 -21.72
C GLN A 4 -36.78 8.66 -22.55
N THR A 5 -37.95 8.22 -22.09
CA THR A 5 -38.75 7.25 -22.85
C THR A 5 -39.56 7.97 -23.94
N ILE A 6 -39.49 7.45 -25.17
CA ILE A 6 -40.34 7.87 -26.28
C ILE A 6 -41.68 7.16 -26.12
N GLY A 7 -42.75 7.93 -25.90
CA GLY A 7 -44.11 7.41 -25.78
C GLY A 7 -44.68 7.07 -27.14
N LEU A 8 -44.96 5.79 -27.39
CA LEU A 8 -45.59 5.35 -28.63
C LEU A 8 -47.12 5.56 -28.53
N GLY A 9 -47.73 6.05 -29.61
CA GLY A 9 -49.19 6.13 -29.71
C GLY A 9 -49.83 4.75 -29.84
N THR A 10 -51.11 4.65 -29.48
CA THR A 10 -51.89 3.42 -29.57
C THR A 10 -51.95 2.93 -31.03
N PRO A 11 -51.58 1.67 -31.34
CA PRO A 11 -51.66 1.16 -32.70
C PRO A 11 -53.10 1.19 -33.27
N PRO A 12 -53.30 1.31 -34.60
CA PRO A 12 -52.29 1.49 -35.64
C PRO A 12 -51.99 2.97 -35.99
N ALA A 13 -52.77 3.93 -35.47
CA ALA A 13 -52.68 5.36 -35.82
C ALA A 13 -53.12 6.31 -34.68
N GLY A 14 -52.84 5.95 -33.42
CA GLY A 14 -53.17 6.75 -32.25
C GLY A 14 -52.39 8.07 -32.20
N THR A 15 -53.07 9.13 -31.77
CA THR A 15 -52.50 10.49 -31.62
C THR A 15 -52.11 10.83 -30.18
N ASP A 16 -52.11 9.83 -29.31
CA ASP A 16 -51.86 9.88 -27.86
C ASP A 16 -50.37 9.72 -27.47
N GLY A 17 -49.50 9.43 -28.44
CA GLY A 17 -48.05 9.34 -28.25
C GLY A 17 -47.31 10.68 -28.35
N ASP A 18 -45.99 10.62 -28.21
CA ASP A 18 -45.12 11.77 -28.48
C ASP A 18 -45.25 12.21 -29.95
N THR A 19 -45.23 13.52 -30.18
CA THR A 19 -45.10 14.03 -31.56
C THR A 19 -43.76 13.60 -32.15
N VAL A 20 -43.68 13.54 -33.48
CA VAL A 20 -42.42 13.22 -34.20
C VAL A 20 -41.26 14.11 -33.71
N ARG A 21 -41.53 15.42 -33.53
CA ARG A 21 -40.52 16.37 -33.02
C ARG A 21 -40.07 16.01 -31.61
N THR A 22 -41.01 15.81 -30.70
CA THR A 22 -40.71 15.44 -29.30
C THR A 22 -39.96 14.11 -29.22
N GLY A 23 -40.33 13.13 -30.04
CA GLY A 23 -39.66 11.84 -30.11
C GLY A 23 -38.20 11.96 -30.54
N PHE A 24 -37.91 12.72 -31.60
CA PHE A 24 -36.53 12.95 -32.05
C PHE A 24 -35.71 13.81 -31.08
N ASP A 25 -36.32 14.81 -30.43
CA ASP A 25 -35.65 15.59 -29.39
C ASP A 25 -35.24 14.71 -28.19
N LYS A 26 -36.11 13.77 -27.77
CA LYS A 26 -35.80 12.78 -26.74
C LYS A 26 -34.70 11.83 -27.19
N ALA A 27 -34.72 11.39 -28.45
CA ALA A 27 -33.68 10.53 -29.01
C ALA A 27 -32.31 11.19 -28.97
N ASN A 28 -32.18 12.44 -29.45
CA ASN A 28 -30.94 13.20 -29.40
C ASN A 28 -30.43 13.36 -27.97
N LYS A 29 -31.29 13.77 -27.03
CA LYS A 29 -30.91 13.91 -25.61
C LYS A 29 -30.41 12.61 -24.98
N ASN A 30 -31.04 11.48 -25.29
CA ASN A 30 -30.58 10.18 -24.81
C ASN A 30 -29.19 9.84 -25.38
N PHE A 31 -28.96 10.08 -26.67
CA PHE A 31 -27.67 9.83 -27.30
C PHE A 31 -26.59 10.74 -26.75
N ASP A 32 -26.85 12.05 -26.61
CA ASP A 32 -25.91 13.01 -26.01
C ASP A 32 -25.46 12.56 -24.62
N GLU A 33 -26.42 12.09 -23.81
CA GLU A 33 -26.12 11.54 -22.49
C GLU A 33 -25.26 10.27 -22.58
N LEU A 34 -25.63 9.30 -23.42
CA LEU A 34 -24.86 8.06 -23.60
C LEU A 34 -23.43 8.33 -24.12
N TYR A 35 -23.26 9.26 -25.07
CA TYR A 35 -21.95 9.65 -25.58
C TYR A 35 -21.10 10.30 -24.48
N THR A 36 -21.69 11.19 -23.69
CA THR A 36 -20.98 11.84 -22.56
C THR A 36 -20.55 10.81 -21.51
N ARG A 37 -21.42 9.85 -21.18
CA ARG A 37 -21.11 8.79 -20.22
C ARG A 37 -20.06 7.80 -20.74
N ALA A 38 -20.05 7.50 -22.05
CA ALA A 38 -19.15 6.53 -22.63
C ALA A 38 -17.76 7.10 -22.98
N GLN A 39 -17.70 8.35 -23.45
CA GLN A 39 -16.48 8.94 -24.03
C GLN A 39 -16.14 10.34 -23.49
N GLY A 40 -17.08 10.99 -22.78
CA GLY A 40 -16.87 12.32 -22.22
C GLY A 40 -15.72 12.36 -21.22
N ARG A 41 -14.91 13.42 -21.30
CA ARG A 41 -13.69 13.60 -20.51
C ARG A 41 -13.70 14.90 -19.72
N LEU A 42 -13.85 14.75 -18.40
CA LEU A 42 -13.57 15.67 -17.30
C LEU A 42 -12.08 16.06 -17.18
N ALA A 43 -11.69 17.34 -17.22
CA ALA A 43 -10.47 17.80 -16.53
C ALA A 43 -10.84 18.73 -15.37
N LYS A 44 -10.75 18.24 -14.13
CA LYS A 44 -11.14 18.97 -12.92
C LYS A 44 -9.91 19.36 -12.12
N ASN A 45 -9.69 20.66 -11.95
CA ASN A 45 -8.67 21.18 -11.04
C ASN A 45 -9.15 21.05 -9.59
N ILE A 46 -8.34 20.40 -8.75
CA ILE A 46 -8.63 20.17 -7.34
C ILE A 46 -7.49 20.64 -6.40
N ALA A 47 -6.62 21.52 -6.90
CA ALA A 47 -5.46 22.04 -6.17
C ALA A 47 -5.82 22.58 -4.77
N GLY A 48 -4.90 22.40 -3.83
CA GLY A 48 -5.04 22.87 -2.45
C GLY A 48 -4.74 21.81 -1.39
N GLY A 49 -4.93 22.18 -0.12
CA GLY A 49 -4.74 21.31 1.03
C GLY A 49 -5.96 20.47 1.34
N ALA A 50 -5.98 19.86 2.53
CA ALA A 50 -7.05 18.96 2.95
C ALA A 50 -8.45 19.59 2.81
N GLY A 51 -9.39 18.85 2.20
CA GLY A 51 -10.77 19.32 2.04
C GLY A 51 -11.51 18.66 0.86
N THR A 52 -12.72 19.14 0.60
CA THR A 52 -13.66 18.51 -0.33
C THR A 52 -13.91 19.35 -1.58
N VAL A 53 -13.98 18.71 -2.74
CA VAL A 53 -14.49 19.27 -4.01
C VAL A 53 -15.71 18.46 -4.42
N ALA A 54 -16.85 19.12 -4.58
CA ALA A 54 -18.02 18.46 -5.16
C ALA A 54 -18.02 18.58 -6.69
N LEU A 55 -18.22 17.46 -7.37
CA LEU A 55 -18.57 17.47 -8.79
C LEU A 55 -20.05 17.75 -8.95
N THR A 56 -20.39 18.61 -9.90
CA THR A 56 -21.78 18.78 -10.30
C THR A 56 -22.29 17.53 -11.03
N PRO A 57 -23.62 17.31 -11.12
CA PRO A 57 -24.17 16.21 -11.92
C PRO A 57 -23.72 16.21 -13.39
N ALA A 58 -23.52 17.39 -14.00
CA ALA A 58 -23.02 17.49 -15.37
C ALA A 58 -21.53 17.13 -15.48
N GLU A 59 -20.71 17.55 -14.50
CA GLU A 59 -19.29 17.18 -14.45
C GLU A 59 -19.13 15.67 -14.24
N ALA A 60 -19.86 15.10 -13.28
CA ALA A 60 -19.83 13.68 -12.97
C ALA A 60 -20.45 12.79 -14.06
N LEU A 61 -21.15 13.37 -15.05
CA LEU A 61 -21.70 12.61 -16.17
C LEU A 61 -20.60 12.07 -17.10
N ASN A 62 -19.45 12.74 -17.17
CA ASN A 62 -18.32 12.33 -18.00
C ASN A 62 -17.77 10.98 -17.53
N GLY A 63 -17.66 10.00 -18.43
CA GLY A 63 -17.15 8.66 -18.12
C GLY A 63 -15.68 8.64 -17.68
N ILE A 64 -14.90 9.63 -18.10
CA ILE A 64 -13.48 9.78 -17.74
C ILE A 64 -13.32 11.10 -16.98
N ILE A 65 -12.70 11.07 -15.80
CA ILE A 65 -12.43 12.27 -15.01
C ILE A 65 -10.94 12.32 -14.66
N ASP A 66 -10.26 13.33 -15.17
CA ASP A 66 -8.89 13.68 -14.84
C ASP A 66 -8.87 14.72 -13.74
N LEU A 67 -8.25 14.36 -12.63
CA LEU A 67 -7.99 15.27 -11.53
C LEU A 67 -6.61 15.89 -11.72
N ILE A 68 -6.55 17.21 -11.73
CA ILE A 68 -5.32 17.98 -11.96
C ILE A 68 -5.10 19.02 -10.86
N GLY A 69 -3.91 19.60 -10.83
CA GLY A 69 -3.52 20.62 -9.85
C GLY A 69 -2.53 20.10 -8.81
N ALA A 70 -1.94 21.01 -8.04
CA ALA A 70 -0.98 20.67 -6.99
C ALA A 70 -1.69 20.49 -5.64
N LEU A 71 -1.51 19.32 -5.03
CA LEU A 71 -2.01 19.01 -3.70
C LEU A 71 -0.98 19.39 -2.62
N SER A 72 -1.47 19.92 -1.51
CA SER A 72 -0.70 20.12 -0.27
C SER A 72 -1.27 19.31 0.90
N GLY A 73 -2.22 18.41 0.64
CA GLY A 73 -2.82 17.47 1.59
C GLY A 73 -3.87 16.58 0.90
N ASP A 74 -4.40 15.59 1.63
CA ASP A 74 -5.40 14.65 1.08
C ASP A 74 -6.71 15.34 0.71
N ARG A 75 -7.23 15.08 -0.50
CA ARG A 75 -8.49 15.65 -1.00
C ARG A 75 -9.60 14.62 -1.03
N ILE A 76 -10.83 15.10 -0.89
CA ILE A 76 -12.04 14.34 -1.17
C ILE A 76 -12.70 14.93 -2.40
N VAL A 77 -13.05 14.11 -3.38
CA VAL A 77 -13.91 14.50 -4.49
C VAL A 77 -15.25 13.78 -4.33
N THR A 78 -16.33 14.54 -4.19
CA THR A 78 -17.67 13.97 -4.06
C THR A 78 -18.39 13.90 -5.40
N VAL A 79 -18.97 12.73 -5.69
CA VAL A 79 -19.90 12.53 -6.81
C VAL A 79 -21.34 12.52 -6.29
N PRO A 80 -22.34 12.94 -7.09
CA PRO A 80 -23.75 12.87 -6.70
C PRO A 80 -24.18 11.41 -6.42
N ALA A 81 -24.95 11.21 -5.34
CA ALA A 81 -25.41 9.88 -4.92
C ALA A 81 -26.51 9.32 -5.85
N ASP A 82 -27.30 10.19 -6.47
CA ASP A 82 -28.33 9.85 -7.46
C ASP A 82 -27.74 9.46 -8.83
N LEU A 83 -26.46 9.74 -9.07
CA LEU A 83 -25.76 9.35 -10.28
C LEU A 83 -25.00 8.04 -10.07
N GLN A 84 -25.68 6.92 -10.29
CA GLN A 84 -25.09 5.58 -10.28
C GLN A 84 -24.46 5.29 -11.66
N GLN A 85 -23.14 5.26 -11.72
CA GLN A 85 -22.35 5.05 -12.94
C GLN A 85 -20.96 4.51 -12.59
N SER A 86 -20.28 3.93 -13.58
CA SER A 86 -18.85 3.63 -13.54
C SER A 86 -18.01 4.74 -14.16
N TRP A 87 -16.84 5.00 -13.59
CA TRP A 87 -15.89 6.01 -14.07
C TRP A 87 -14.49 5.44 -14.17
N VAL A 88 -13.75 5.93 -15.16
CA VAL A 88 -12.29 5.90 -15.14
C VAL A 88 -11.81 7.21 -14.52
N ILE A 89 -11.22 7.12 -13.33
CA ILE A 89 -10.63 8.28 -12.64
C ILE A 89 -9.13 8.24 -12.82
N ARG A 90 -8.53 9.35 -13.25
CA ARG A 90 -7.08 9.52 -13.33
C ARG A 90 -6.63 10.63 -12.42
N ASN A 91 -5.81 10.29 -11.43
CA ASN A 91 -5.26 11.27 -10.50
C ASN A 91 -3.93 11.82 -11.03
N ASN A 92 -4.01 12.81 -11.92
CA ASN A 92 -2.86 13.49 -12.52
C ASN A 92 -2.41 14.73 -11.70
N THR A 93 -2.67 14.72 -10.39
CA THR A 93 -2.24 15.81 -9.51
C THR A 93 -0.73 15.76 -9.21
N THR A 94 -0.18 16.89 -8.80
CA THR A 94 1.22 17.03 -8.31
C THR A 94 1.22 17.35 -6.80
N GLY A 95 2.39 17.52 -6.17
CA GLY A 95 2.46 17.84 -4.73
C GLY A 95 2.12 16.65 -3.80
N SER A 96 1.93 16.85 -2.50
CA SER A 96 1.75 15.76 -1.52
C SER A 96 0.29 15.49 -1.20
N GLY A 97 -0.13 14.22 -1.23
CA GLY A 97 -1.46 13.78 -0.84
C GLY A 97 -2.06 12.72 -1.78
N SER A 98 -3.20 12.19 -1.38
CA SER A 98 -4.04 11.26 -2.12
C SER A 98 -5.40 11.90 -2.42
N VAL A 99 -6.19 11.27 -3.30
CA VAL A 99 -7.59 11.68 -3.52
C VAL A 99 -8.51 10.53 -3.19
N THR A 100 -9.55 10.81 -2.41
CA THR A 100 -10.65 9.87 -2.17
C THR A 100 -11.88 10.29 -2.97
N ILE A 101 -12.42 9.39 -3.78
CA ILE A 101 -13.70 9.59 -4.48
C ILE A 101 -14.81 8.92 -3.68
N LYS A 102 -15.84 9.67 -3.28
CA LYS A 102 -16.99 9.14 -2.52
C LYS A 102 -18.29 9.84 -2.89
N THR A 103 -19.43 9.30 -2.46
CA THR A 103 -20.66 10.08 -2.37
C THR A 103 -20.57 11.04 -1.16
N PRO A 104 -21.48 12.01 -0.97
CA PRO A 104 -21.43 12.91 0.18
C PRO A 104 -21.49 12.19 1.54
N ALA A 105 -22.31 11.14 1.65
CA ALA A 105 -22.55 10.43 2.91
C ALA A 105 -21.84 9.07 3.03
N GLY A 106 -21.46 8.43 1.92
CA GLY A 106 -20.93 7.07 1.92
C GLY A 106 -19.42 6.95 2.03
N THR A 107 -18.93 5.72 1.85
CA THR A 107 -17.51 5.41 1.73
C THR A 107 -17.01 5.63 0.30
N GLY A 108 -15.68 5.57 0.13
CA GLY A 108 -15.05 5.90 -1.14
C GLY A 108 -13.84 5.05 -1.50
N ALA A 109 -13.43 5.21 -2.75
CA ALA A 109 -12.22 4.66 -3.31
C ALA A 109 -11.08 5.68 -3.22
N ILE A 110 -9.92 5.25 -2.72
CA ILE A 110 -8.69 6.05 -2.75
C ILE A 110 -8.01 5.84 -4.09
N VAL A 111 -7.73 6.93 -4.81
CA VAL A 111 -6.94 6.94 -6.03
C VAL A 111 -5.61 7.64 -5.73
N PRO A 112 -4.50 6.89 -5.57
CA PRO A 112 -3.19 7.46 -5.31
C PRO A 112 -2.76 8.43 -6.40
N ARG A 113 -1.89 9.39 -6.06
CA ARG A 113 -1.31 10.33 -7.02
C ARG A 113 -0.55 9.57 -8.12
N GLY A 114 -0.77 9.95 -9.37
CA GLY A 114 -0.18 9.31 -10.55
C GLY A 114 -0.84 7.98 -10.94
N ALA A 115 -1.88 7.55 -10.23
CA ALA A 115 -2.60 6.32 -10.53
C ALA A 115 -3.92 6.59 -11.28
N SER A 116 -4.46 5.53 -11.86
CA SER A 116 -5.80 5.50 -12.44
C SER A 116 -6.59 4.35 -11.83
N SER A 117 -7.87 4.57 -11.54
CA SER A 117 -8.77 3.55 -10.99
C SER A 117 -10.05 3.46 -11.83
N LEU A 118 -10.57 2.24 -11.96
CA LEU A 118 -11.92 1.99 -12.43
C LEU A 118 -12.83 1.87 -11.21
N ILE A 119 -13.77 2.79 -11.05
CA ILE A 119 -14.66 2.86 -9.89
C ILE A 119 -16.13 2.86 -10.34
N TYR A 120 -17.05 2.56 -9.43
CA TYR A 120 -18.48 2.78 -9.66
C TYR A 120 -19.19 3.25 -8.40
N SER A 121 -20.32 3.95 -8.57
CA SER A 121 -21.24 4.30 -7.48
C SER A 121 -22.39 3.30 -7.41
N ASP A 122 -22.67 2.73 -6.23
CA ASP A 122 -23.85 1.90 -5.96
C ASP A 122 -25.06 2.72 -5.47
N GLY A 123 -24.92 4.06 -5.44
CA GLY A 123 -25.91 5.00 -4.94
C GLY A 123 -25.74 5.37 -3.47
N ALA A 124 -25.01 4.57 -2.69
CA ALA A 124 -24.62 4.88 -1.33
C ALA A 124 -23.12 5.15 -1.23
N ASN A 125 -22.28 4.32 -1.83
CA ASN A 125 -20.83 4.31 -1.75
C ASN A 125 -20.19 4.33 -3.14
N VAL A 126 -18.92 4.73 -3.18
CA VAL A 126 -18.06 4.54 -4.35
C VAL A 126 -17.13 3.37 -4.09
N VAL A 127 -17.12 2.42 -5.02
CA VAL A 127 -16.36 1.17 -4.92
C VAL A 127 -15.29 1.15 -6.03
N ASP A 128 -14.05 0.79 -5.66
CA ASP A 128 -13.00 0.48 -6.63
C ASP A 128 -13.16 -0.97 -7.09
N VAL A 129 -13.29 -1.17 -8.40
CA VAL A 129 -13.47 -2.50 -9.02
C VAL A 129 -12.27 -3.40 -8.78
N ASN A 130 -11.07 -2.82 -8.64
CA ASN A 130 -9.83 -3.55 -8.46
C ASN A 130 -9.47 -3.75 -6.98
N ALA A 131 -10.04 -2.98 -6.04
CA ALA A 131 -9.79 -3.16 -4.61
C ALA A 131 -9.91 -4.62 -4.12
N PRO A 132 -10.86 -5.45 -4.59
CA PRO A 132 -10.90 -6.87 -4.25
C PRO A 132 -9.87 -7.72 -5.03
N LEU A 133 -9.51 -7.33 -6.27
CA LEU A 133 -8.51 -8.04 -7.08
C LEU A 133 -7.09 -7.91 -6.50
N TRP A 134 -6.82 -6.84 -5.75
CA TRP A 134 -5.57 -6.65 -5.00
C TRP A 134 -5.45 -7.52 -3.73
N LYS A 135 -6.47 -8.28 -3.35
CA LYS A 135 -6.34 -9.27 -2.26
C LYS A 135 -5.62 -10.54 -2.68
N VAL A 136 -5.28 -10.69 -3.96
CA VAL A 136 -4.45 -11.78 -4.46
C VAL A 136 -2.98 -11.34 -4.44
N GLY A 137 -2.25 -11.69 -3.38
CA GLY A 137 -0.79 -11.50 -3.29
C GLY A 137 -0.33 -10.49 -2.25
N ARG A 138 0.81 -9.85 -2.51
CA ARG A 138 1.51 -8.91 -1.61
C ARG A 138 1.27 -7.46 -2.05
N THR A 139 0.74 -6.62 -1.17
CA THR A 139 0.55 -5.17 -1.38
C THR A 139 1.75 -4.41 -0.81
N LEU A 140 2.39 -3.55 -1.61
CA LEU A 140 3.47 -2.68 -1.12
C LEU A 140 2.91 -1.61 -0.18
N LEU A 141 3.42 -1.56 1.05
CA LEU A 141 2.99 -0.61 2.09
C LEU A 141 3.97 0.55 2.24
N ALA A 142 5.27 0.27 2.12
CA ALA A 142 6.30 1.30 2.25
C ALA A 142 7.62 0.87 1.61
N THR A 143 8.38 1.85 1.11
CA THR A 143 9.78 1.71 0.71
C THR A 143 10.63 2.66 1.55
N ARG A 144 11.81 2.21 1.98
CA ARG A 144 12.81 3.01 2.69
C ARG A 144 14.16 2.89 2.00
N GLN A 145 14.70 4.02 1.57
CA GLN A 145 16.12 4.16 1.18
C GLN A 145 16.93 4.38 2.46
N VAL A 146 17.93 3.54 2.72
CA VAL A 146 18.49 3.44 4.08
C VAL A 146 19.89 4.05 4.25
N ALA A 147 20.58 4.37 3.16
CA ALA A 147 21.97 4.83 3.19
C ALA A 147 22.18 6.04 4.15
N GLY A 148 23.19 5.93 5.00
CA GLY A 148 23.55 6.91 6.03
C GLY A 148 22.75 6.81 7.33
N GLN A 149 21.66 6.04 7.38
CA GLN A 149 20.81 5.95 8.58
C GLN A 149 21.30 4.86 9.53
N SER A 150 21.17 5.05 10.85
CA SER A 150 21.43 4.00 11.84
C SER A 150 20.21 3.11 12.06
N ALA A 151 19.02 3.65 11.80
CA ALA A 151 17.75 2.95 11.90
C ALA A 151 16.74 3.51 10.88
N VAL A 152 15.83 2.67 10.40
CA VAL A 152 14.66 3.07 9.62
C VAL A 152 13.39 2.57 10.29
N THR A 153 12.34 3.39 10.23
CA THR A 153 11.07 3.10 10.87
C THR A 153 9.93 2.97 9.86
N PHE A 154 9.00 2.11 10.23
CA PHE A 154 7.77 1.80 9.53
C PHE A 154 6.63 2.04 10.51
N THR A 155 6.04 3.23 10.46
CA THR A 155 4.93 3.66 11.33
C THR A 155 3.64 3.71 10.52
N SER A 156 2.50 3.48 11.17
CA SER A 156 1.15 3.51 10.58
C SER A 156 0.94 2.55 9.40
N VAL A 157 1.75 1.50 9.29
CA VAL A 157 1.71 0.53 8.17
C VAL A 157 1.22 -0.86 8.59
N MET A 158 1.25 -1.18 9.88
CA MET A 158 0.70 -2.42 10.42
C MET A 158 -0.72 -2.20 10.96
N SER A 159 -1.66 -3.03 10.53
CA SER A 159 -3.10 -2.91 10.79
C SER A 159 -3.81 -4.26 10.63
N ALA A 160 -5.06 -4.35 11.07
CA ALA A 160 -5.85 -5.57 10.91
C ALA A 160 -6.20 -5.92 9.44
N ALA A 161 -5.77 -5.12 8.46
CA ALA A 161 -6.04 -5.36 7.04
C ALA A 161 -5.20 -6.51 6.44
N TYR A 162 -4.08 -6.88 7.08
CA TYR A 162 -3.17 -7.92 6.59
C TYR A 162 -2.87 -8.93 7.69
N ASP A 163 -2.69 -10.18 7.28
CA ASP A 163 -2.42 -11.31 8.17
C ASP A 163 -0.93 -11.61 8.27
N VAL A 164 -0.22 -11.33 7.17
CA VAL A 164 1.22 -11.50 7.03
C VAL A 164 1.81 -10.18 6.55
N TYR A 165 2.92 -9.79 7.17
CA TYR A 165 3.78 -8.72 6.67
C TYR A 165 5.08 -9.32 6.17
N GLU A 166 5.66 -8.74 5.13
CA GLU A 166 6.96 -9.16 4.62
C GLU A 166 7.88 -7.96 4.45
N LEU A 167 9.03 -8.02 5.10
CA LEU A 167 10.16 -7.15 4.82
C LEU A 167 10.98 -7.78 3.69
N GLU A 168 11.29 -7.00 2.68
CA GLU A 168 12.25 -7.34 1.63
C GLU A 168 13.45 -6.42 1.77
N PHE A 169 14.61 -7.04 1.97
CA PHE A 169 15.90 -6.37 2.06
C PHE A 169 16.61 -6.48 0.73
N ILE A 170 17.08 -5.34 0.21
CA ILE A 170 17.74 -5.25 -1.09
C ILE A 170 19.06 -4.51 -0.89
N ASP A 171 20.16 -5.24 -1.06
CA ASP A 171 21.53 -4.73 -1.09
C ASP A 171 21.93 -3.90 0.15
N LEU A 172 21.50 -4.38 1.33
CA LEU A 172 21.87 -3.75 2.59
C LEU A 172 23.36 -3.96 2.89
N ALA A 173 24.08 -2.90 3.21
CA ALA A 173 25.46 -2.98 3.67
C ALA A 173 25.66 -2.15 4.95
N ALA A 174 26.62 -2.53 5.78
CA ALA A 174 26.98 -1.79 6.99
C ALA A 174 28.18 -0.85 6.73
N THR A 175 28.23 0.28 7.46
CA THR A 175 29.38 1.17 7.46
C THR A 175 30.53 0.66 8.35
N ALA A 176 30.24 -0.15 9.36
CA ALA A 176 31.22 -0.75 10.27
C ALA A 176 31.20 -2.29 10.17
N ASP A 177 32.35 -2.91 10.43
CA ASP A 177 32.48 -4.36 10.47
C ASP A 177 31.69 -4.95 11.64
N ASN A 178 31.27 -6.20 11.47
CA ASN A 178 30.58 -6.99 12.51
C ASN A 178 29.29 -6.31 13.04
N SER A 179 28.50 -5.73 12.13
CA SER A 179 27.26 -5.05 12.48
C SER A 179 26.08 -6.02 12.41
N ALA A 180 25.33 -6.15 13.50
CA ALA A 180 24.12 -6.96 13.54
C ALA A 180 22.93 -6.20 12.94
N LEU A 181 22.18 -6.85 12.05
CA LEU A 181 20.89 -6.36 11.58
C LEU A 181 19.80 -6.84 12.51
N HIS A 182 19.04 -5.91 13.08
CA HIS A 182 18.02 -6.24 14.06
C HIS A 182 16.73 -5.47 13.86
N MET A 183 15.65 -6.01 14.43
CA MET A 183 14.32 -5.45 14.38
C MET A 183 13.73 -5.28 15.77
N GLN A 184 13.12 -4.12 15.98
CA GLN A 184 12.28 -3.83 17.14
C GLN A 184 10.85 -3.55 16.71
N VAL A 185 9.93 -3.68 17.67
CA VAL A 185 8.50 -3.50 17.46
C VAL A 185 7.96 -2.40 18.37
N SER A 186 6.81 -1.84 17.98
CA SER A 186 6.08 -0.87 18.78
C SER A 186 4.56 -1.04 18.59
N GLY A 187 3.81 -0.82 19.68
CA GLY A 187 2.35 -0.76 19.70
C GLY A 187 1.79 0.66 19.77
N ASP A 188 2.66 1.69 19.85
CA ASP A 188 2.32 3.10 20.01
C ASP A 188 2.87 3.96 18.85
N ASN A 189 2.93 3.35 17.67
CA ASN A 189 3.32 3.96 16.42
C ASN A 189 4.76 4.51 16.41
N GLY A 190 5.67 3.84 17.11
CA GLY A 190 7.09 4.16 17.17
C GLY A 190 7.46 5.22 18.21
N ALA A 191 6.54 5.59 19.12
CA ALA A 191 6.88 6.47 20.25
C ALA A 191 7.75 5.73 21.28
N ILE A 192 7.46 4.45 21.55
CA ILE A 192 8.24 3.58 22.41
C ILE A 192 8.55 2.27 21.67
N TRP A 193 9.84 2.01 21.48
CA TRP A 193 10.33 0.74 20.94
C TRP A 193 10.50 -0.27 22.07
N GLN A 194 9.97 -1.48 21.87
CA GLN A 194 10.12 -2.56 22.85
C GLN A 194 11.58 -3.01 22.87
N THR A 195 12.18 -3.07 24.07
CA THR A 195 13.61 -3.40 24.29
C THR A 195 13.81 -4.67 25.11
N SER A 196 12.77 -5.48 25.27
CA SER A 196 12.81 -6.76 25.98
C SER A 196 11.76 -7.71 25.44
N GLY A 197 11.85 -8.99 25.83
CA GLY A 197 10.90 -10.03 25.44
C GLY A 197 11.11 -10.59 24.04
N TYR A 198 12.33 -10.49 23.51
CA TYR A 198 12.69 -11.07 22.21
C TYR A 198 13.54 -12.32 22.38
N ASP A 199 13.12 -13.37 21.67
CA ASP A 199 13.91 -14.58 21.50
C ASP A 199 14.08 -14.88 20.01
N SER A 200 15.24 -15.39 19.61
CA SER A 200 15.51 -15.81 18.24
C SER A 200 16.50 -16.98 18.18
N ILE A 201 16.38 -17.74 17.10
CA ILE A 201 17.34 -18.74 16.68
C ILE A 201 17.76 -18.41 15.25
N LEU A 202 19.06 -18.44 14.99
CA LEU A 202 19.61 -18.26 13.66
C LEU A 202 20.56 -19.39 13.30
N SER A 203 20.58 -19.71 12.02
CA SER A 203 21.52 -20.61 11.40
C SER A 203 22.27 -19.87 10.29
N SER A 204 23.57 -20.15 10.19
CA SER A 204 24.40 -19.63 9.11
C SER A 204 25.28 -20.73 8.54
N ALA A 205 25.34 -20.78 7.21
CA ALA A 205 26.23 -21.65 6.46
C ALA A 205 26.82 -20.86 5.31
N GLY A 206 28.12 -20.99 5.08
CA GLY A 206 28.81 -20.19 4.07
C GLY A 206 29.80 -21.00 3.24
N ASN A 207 30.17 -20.47 2.09
CA ASN A 207 31.12 -21.13 1.19
C ASN A 207 32.54 -21.26 1.77
N THR A 208 32.86 -20.48 2.81
CA THR A 208 34.12 -20.54 3.55
C THR A 208 34.02 -21.31 4.87
N ASN A 209 32.82 -21.77 5.26
CA ASN A 209 32.59 -22.51 6.49
C ASN A 209 31.82 -23.80 6.20
N THR A 210 32.50 -24.95 6.34
CA THR A 210 31.92 -26.27 6.06
C THR A 210 30.90 -26.74 7.10
N ALA A 211 30.81 -26.07 8.27
CA ALA A 211 29.85 -26.37 9.32
C ALA A 211 28.69 -25.36 9.34
N VAL A 212 27.49 -25.85 9.67
CA VAL A 212 26.35 -24.98 10.01
C VAL A 212 26.55 -24.43 11.42
N ASN A 213 26.60 -23.11 11.56
CA ASN A 213 26.61 -22.46 12.86
C ASN A 213 25.16 -22.21 13.31
N LEU A 214 24.84 -22.59 14.55
CA LEU A 214 23.54 -22.41 15.18
C LEU A 214 23.70 -21.54 16.42
N VAL A 215 22.93 -20.45 16.49
CA VAL A 215 22.99 -19.50 17.61
C VAL A 215 21.61 -19.33 18.22
N ASN A 216 21.54 -19.51 19.55
CA ASN A 216 20.35 -19.25 20.36
C ASN A 216 20.49 -17.89 21.05
N LEU A 217 19.50 -17.03 20.88
CA LEU A 217 19.50 -15.65 21.35
C LEU A 217 18.25 -15.41 22.18
N THR A 218 18.35 -15.60 23.49
CA THR A 218 17.23 -15.41 24.43
C THR A 218 17.34 -14.09 25.18
N ALA A 219 16.21 -13.56 25.66
CA ALA A 219 16.15 -12.35 26.48
C ALA A 219 16.86 -11.14 25.83
N ARG A 220 16.72 -11.01 24.50
CA ARG A 220 17.31 -9.92 23.73
C ARG A 220 16.43 -8.67 23.77
N SER A 221 16.99 -7.56 23.27
CA SER A 221 16.31 -6.28 23.11
C SER A 221 15.75 -6.02 21.71
N ALA A 222 15.94 -6.98 20.80
CA ALA A 222 15.47 -6.97 19.42
C ALA A 222 15.50 -8.40 18.84
N ILE A 223 14.79 -8.64 17.75
CA ILE A 223 15.02 -9.80 16.88
C ILE A 223 16.30 -9.55 16.10
N VAL A 224 17.25 -10.48 16.15
CA VAL A 224 18.53 -10.37 15.42
C VAL A 224 18.48 -11.26 14.18
N PHE A 225 18.47 -10.66 13.00
CA PHE A 225 18.46 -11.40 11.73
C PHE A 225 19.84 -11.98 11.38
N THR A 226 20.89 -11.26 11.78
CA THR A 226 22.29 -11.66 11.64
C THR A 226 23.15 -10.88 12.61
N GLU A 227 24.23 -11.49 13.11
CA GLU A 227 25.12 -10.89 14.11
C GLU A 227 26.32 -10.14 13.52
N GLY A 228 26.61 -10.27 12.21
CA GLY A 228 27.92 -9.84 11.69
C GLY A 228 27.98 -9.48 10.21
N ILE A 229 27.16 -8.52 9.77
CA ILE A 229 27.33 -7.89 8.45
C ILE A 229 28.68 -7.17 8.42
N GLY A 230 29.50 -7.52 7.43
CA GLY A 230 30.82 -6.93 7.25
C GLY A 230 30.78 -5.56 6.56
N ASN A 231 31.83 -4.77 6.80
CA ASN A 231 32.24 -3.62 6.04
C ASN A 231 33.55 -3.88 5.26
N GLY A 232 33.82 -5.12 4.83
CA GLY A 232 34.93 -5.53 3.95
C GLY A 232 34.52 -5.75 2.48
N THR A 233 35.27 -5.22 1.49
CA THR A 233 34.86 -5.17 0.05
C THR A 233 35.57 -6.29 -0.70
N ALA A 234 35.08 -7.52 -0.68
CA ALA A 234 35.47 -8.48 -1.71
C ALA A 234 34.86 -8.10 -3.07
N ASN A 235 35.71 -7.92 -4.10
CA ASN A 235 35.30 -7.57 -5.47
C ASN A 235 34.42 -6.31 -5.58
N GLY A 236 34.55 -5.37 -4.64
CA GLY A 236 33.84 -4.08 -4.65
C GLY A 236 32.35 -4.16 -4.33
N ARG A 237 31.82 -5.27 -3.81
CA ARG A 237 30.38 -5.44 -3.54
C ARG A 237 30.12 -6.06 -2.16
N ARG A 238 29.33 -5.38 -1.33
CA ARG A 238 28.80 -5.87 -0.05
C ARG A 238 27.31 -5.73 -0.06
N TRP A 239 26.63 -6.74 0.43
CA TRP A 239 25.18 -6.72 0.50
C TRP A 239 24.66 -7.83 1.38
N LEU A 240 23.47 -7.59 1.89
CA LEU A 240 22.53 -8.55 2.43
C LEU A 240 21.22 -8.32 1.71
N SER A 241 20.68 -9.39 1.15
CA SER A 241 19.40 -9.39 0.45
C SER A 241 18.58 -10.61 0.84
N GLY A 242 17.26 -10.48 0.84
CA GLY A 242 16.35 -11.56 1.20
C GLY A 242 15.10 -11.04 1.88
N THR A 243 14.39 -11.91 2.61
CA THR A 243 13.08 -11.57 3.16
C THR A 243 12.93 -11.99 4.62
N ALA A 244 12.10 -11.25 5.35
CA ALA A 244 11.58 -11.65 6.64
C ALA A 244 10.06 -11.56 6.63
N LYS A 245 9.39 -12.66 7.00
CA LYS A 245 7.92 -12.75 7.12
C LYS A 245 7.51 -12.65 8.58
N LEU A 246 6.55 -11.80 8.86
CA LEU A 246 6.06 -11.46 10.18
C LEU A 246 4.60 -11.87 10.30
N HIS A 247 4.28 -12.59 11.37
CA HIS A 247 2.96 -13.18 11.60
C HIS A 247 2.38 -12.71 12.93
N GLY A 248 1.09 -12.39 12.94
CA GLY A 248 0.36 -12.05 14.17
C GLY A 248 0.58 -10.64 14.71
N PHE A 249 1.36 -9.80 14.00
CA PHE A 249 1.74 -8.45 14.43
C PHE A 249 0.54 -7.54 14.71
N SER A 250 -0.48 -7.57 13.86
CA SER A 250 -1.69 -6.75 14.01
C SER A 250 -2.78 -7.37 14.88
N ARG A 251 -2.54 -8.54 15.51
CA ARG A 251 -3.60 -9.34 16.16
C ARG A 251 -3.35 -9.52 17.66
N ALA A 252 -4.40 -9.37 18.47
CA ALA A 252 -4.29 -9.38 19.94
C ALA A 252 -4.04 -10.76 20.60
N ALA A 253 -4.21 -11.88 19.89
CA ALA A 253 -4.15 -13.23 20.48
C ALA A 253 -3.05 -14.13 19.88
N HIS A 254 -2.17 -13.58 19.04
CA HIS A 254 -1.12 -14.34 18.36
C HIS A 254 0.27 -13.97 18.86
N CYS A 255 1.17 -14.95 18.91
CA CYS A 255 2.61 -14.71 19.04
C CYS A 255 3.10 -13.85 17.88
N LYS A 256 3.98 -12.89 18.18
CA LYS A 256 4.54 -11.97 17.18
C LYS A 256 5.79 -12.62 16.60
N SER A 257 5.59 -13.58 15.72
CA SER A 257 6.68 -14.41 15.19
C SER A 257 7.20 -13.90 13.86
N VAL A 258 8.49 -14.10 13.64
CA VAL A 258 9.19 -13.72 12.41
C VAL A 258 10.01 -14.91 11.94
N THR A 259 10.02 -15.15 10.63
CA THR A 259 10.90 -16.11 9.97
C THR A 259 11.63 -15.40 8.85
N TRP A 260 12.91 -15.68 8.63
CA TRP A 260 13.68 -15.02 7.58
C TRP A 260 14.60 -15.98 6.85
N ASP A 261 14.92 -15.57 5.62
CA ASP A 261 15.95 -16.19 4.80
C ASP A 261 16.67 -15.10 4.00
N LEU A 262 17.97 -14.99 4.25
CA LEU A 262 18.82 -13.92 3.77
C LEU A 262 20.07 -14.53 3.15
N THR A 263 20.58 -13.85 2.12
CA THR A 263 21.90 -14.10 1.56
C THR A 263 22.75 -12.87 1.83
N ALA A 264 23.93 -13.07 2.39
CA ALA A 264 24.83 -11.96 2.70
C ALA A 264 26.29 -12.34 2.45
N ARG A 265 27.12 -11.34 2.23
CA ARG A 265 28.56 -11.44 2.52
C ARG A 265 28.85 -10.95 3.93
N LEU A 266 29.44 -11.80 4.76
CA LEU A 266 29.80 -11.47 6.14
C LEU A 266 31.24 -10.96 6.25
N GLN A 267 31.69 -10.62 7.46
CA GLN A 267 33.01 -10.03 7.74
C GLN A 267 34.23 -10.79 7.19
N ASN A 268 34.14 -12.10 6.97
CA ASN A 268 35.22 -12.90 6.41
C ASN A 268 35.18 -12.98 4.87
N ASP A 269 34.39 -12.09 4.24
CA ASP A 269 34.12 -12.01 2.81
C ASP A 269 33.50 -13.29 2.19
N GLY A 270 33.13 -14.28 2.99
CA GLY A 270 32.42 -15.46 2.52
C GLY A 270 30.97 -15.15 2.17
N LEU A 271 30.41 -15.92 1.25
CA LEU A 271 28.99 -15.91 0.92
C LEU A 271 28.25 -16.83 1.89
N TYR A 272 27.24 -16.28 2.57
CA TYR A 272 26.45 -17.00 3.57
C TYR A 272 24.97 -16.99 3.22
N ARG A 273 24.32 -18.13 3.48
CA ARG A 273 22.89 -18.18 3.74
C ARG A 273 22.67 -18.01 5.24
N LEU A 274 21.72 -17.15 5.59
CA LEU A 274 21.33 -16.84 6.96
C LEU A 274 19.83 -17.07 7.06
N SER A 275 19.41 -18.02 7.87
CA SER A 275 17.99 -18.28 8.07
C SER A 275 17.69 -18.45 9.55
N GLY A 276 16.47 -18.12 9.95
CA GLY A 276 16.11 -18.20 11.35
C GLY A 276 14.66 -17.88 11.62
N SER A 277 14.34 -17.94 12.90
CA SER A 277 13.03 -17.58 13.41
C SER A 277 13.17 -16.88 14.76
N GLY A 278 12.22 -16.01 15.07
CA GLY A 278 12.18 -15.32 16.35
C GLY A 278 10.78 -14.90 16.71
N ALA A 279 10.60 -14.46 17.94
CA ALA A 279 9.33 -13.93 18.41
C ALA A 279 9.55 -12.79 19.39
N TRP A 280 8.61 -11.84 19.38
CA TRP A 280 8.39 -10.96 20.51
C TRP A 280 7.22 -11.45 21.36
N MET A 281 7.47 -11.57 22.67
CA MET A 281 6.54 -12.18 23.64
C MET A 281 6.18 -11.23 24.79
N GLY A 282 6.54 -9.95 24.69
CA GLY A 282 6.35 -8.98 25.78
C GLY A 282 4.89 -8.59 26.05
N SER A 283 3.99 -8.76 25.08
CA SER A 283 2.54 -8.52 25.24
C SER A 283 1.73 -9.24 24.16
N SER A 284 0.44 -9.41 24.42
CA SER A 284 -0.53 -9.90 23.46
C SER A 284 -1.06 -8.79 22.53
N ALA A 285 -0.95 -7.52 22.94
CA ALA A 285 -1.51 -6.37 22.21
C ALA A 285 -1.05 -6.28 20.74
N PRO A 286 -1.89 -5.74 19.84
CA PRO A 286 -1.49 -5.45 18.47
C PRO A 286 -0.31 -4.47 18.41
N LEU A 287 0.60 -4.74 17.46
CA LEU A 287 1.71 -3.88 17.09
C LEU A 287 1.35 -3.10 15.82
N ASN A 288 1.83 -1.87 15.73
CA ASN A 288 1.53 -0.96 14.62
C ASN A 288 2.78 -0.33 13.98
N ALA A 289 3.98 -0.62 14.51
CA ALA A 289 5.23 -0.12 13.96
C ALA A 289 6.42 -1.09 14.09
N LEU A 290 7.36 -0.95 13.15
CA LEU A 290 8.66 -1.63 13.15
C LEU A 290 9.81 -0.64 13.05
N LEU A 291 10.93 -1.01 13.64
CA LEU A 291 12.22 -0.37 13.45
C LEU A 291 13.22 -1.41 12.98
N ILE A 292 13.97 -1.10 11.94
CA ILE A 292 15.09 -1.92 11.44
C ILE A 292 16.36 -1.11 11.60
N ALA A 293 17.36 -1.69 12.24
CA ALA A 293 18.59 -0.97 12.57
C ALA A 293 19.84 -1.86 12.46
N MET A 294 20.98 -1.19 12.33
CA MET A 294 22.30 -1.79 12.42
C MET A 294 22.86 -1.57 13.83
N SER A 295 23.45 -2.60 14.45
CA SER A 295 24.08 -2.45 15.77
C SER A 295 25.40 -1.70 15.66
N GLY A 296 25.52 -0.56 16.33
CA GLY A 296 26.79 0.18 16.42
C GLY A 296 27.29 0.76 15.09
N SER A 297 26.46 0.79 14.05
CA SER A 297 26.80 1.34 12.72
C SER A 297 25.60 1.99 12.04
N SER A 298 25.82 2.49 10.83
CA SER A 298 24.76 2.89 9.89
C SER A 298 24.70 1.95 8.70
N PHE A 299 23.61 2.03 7.94
CA PHE A 299 23.53 1.43 6.60
C PHE A 299 24.42 2.23 5.64
N ALA A 300 25.31 1.55 4.93
CA ALA A 300 26.10 2.14 3.85
C ALA A 300 25.30 2.23 2.54
N SER A 301 24.39 1.29 2.31
CA SER A 301 23.54 1.20 1.11
C SER A 301 22.28 0.39 1.35
N GLY A 302 21.40 0.42 0.36
CA GLY A 302 20.32 -0.54 0.20
C GLY A 302 18.92 0.05 0.36
N THR A 303 17.93 -0.81 0.17
CA THR A 303 16.50 -0.51 0.26
C THR A 303 15.80 -1.54 1.13
N ILE A 304 14.78 -1.10 1.87
CA ILE A 304 13.86 -1.99 2.58
C ILE A 304 12.44 -1.70 2.12
N ASN A 305 11.78 -2.72 1.57
CA ASN A 305 10.36 -2.67 1.25
C ASN A 305 9.57 -3.43 2.32
N LEU A 306 8.37 -2.92 2.65
CA LEU A 306 7.41 -3.60 3.50
C LEU A 306 6.15 -3.88 2.70
N TYR A 307 5.72 -5.13 2.72
CA TYR A 307 4.50 -5.60 2.10
C TYR A 307 3.52 -6.13 3.14
N GLY A 308 2.22 -6.09 2.81
CA GLY A 308 1.16 -6.78 3.54
C GLY A 308 0.42 -7.74 2.62
N SER A 309 -0.02 -8.89 3.13
CA SER A 309 -0.93 -9.79 2.42
C SER A 309 -2.03 -10.30 3.36
N SER A 310 -3.25 -10.38 2.84
CA SER A 310 -4.33 -11.14 3.47
C SER A 310 -4.11 -12.62 3.18
N ALA A 311 -4.30 -13.49 4.16
CA ALA A 311 -4.45 -14.91 3.88
C ALA A 311 -5.69 -15.07 2.99
N ALA A 312 -5.51 -15.77 1.86
CA ALA A 312 -6.61 -16.10 0.95
C ALA A 312 -7.63 -17.02 1.63
#